data_AF-B4GHW3-F1
#
_entry.id   AF-B4GHW3-F1
#
_cell.length_a   1.000
_cell.length_b   1.000
_cell.length_c   1.000
_cell.angle_alpha   90.00
_cell.angle_beta   90.00
_cell.angle_gamma   90.00
#
_symmetry.space_group_name_H-M   'P 1'
#
loop_
_entity.id
_entity.type
_entity.pdbx_description
1 polymer ?
#
loop_
_entity_poly.entity_id
_entity_poly.type
_entity_poly.pdbx_seq_one_letter_code
_entity_poly.pdbx_strand_id
1 'polypeptide(L)'
;MCDVAKVQKIAHCLGVAPGKVQLNEEQVVTRTSGQNKSVAGFSTILESLANESKSETAQNSKVSREVEAQVYQWIEFSVLYVAPGSRDRNVAKQLLGDLNKLFASKSYLVGHFITLADLAVYYAIYDLVKSLSPVEKEAYLNLSRWFDHLQNRPDVHQGEPLLNFTTIYLHGWATGTHI
;
A
#
# COMPACT_ATOMS: atom_id res chain seq x y z
N MET A 1 2.97 4.50 -8.70
CA MET A 1 3.49 3.79 -7.51
C MET A 1 4.73 4.47 -7.01
N CYS A 2 5.76 4.62 -7.84
CA CYS A 2 6.82 5.62 -7.66
C CYS A 2 6.30 7.03 -7.98
N ASP A 3 5.21 7.44 -7.33
CA ASP A 3 4.70 8.80 -7.44
C ASP A 3 4.87 9.52 -6.10
N VAL A 4 4.94 10.85 -6.18
CA VAL A 4 5.17 11.73 -5.04
C VAL A 4 4.06 11.54 -3.99
N ALA A 5 2.82 11.37 -4.43
CA ALA A 5 1.66 11.21 -3.55
C ALA A 5 1.74 9.95 -2.69
N LYS A 6 2.13 8.79 -3.24
CA LYS A 6 2.24 7.54 -2.47
C LYS A 6 3.38 7.57 -1.46
N VAL A 7 4.51 8.17 -1.81
CA VAL A 7 5.60 8.41 -0.85
C VAL A 7 5.12 9.29 0.30
N GLN A 8 4.37 10.36 0.00
CA GLN A 8 3.79 11.21 1.03
C GLN A 8 2.81 10.42 1.91
N LYS A 9 1.88 9.65 1.35
CA LYS A 9 0.95 8.82 2.12
C LYS A 9 1.70 7.85 3.04
N ILE A 10 2.73 7.17 2.54
CA ILE A 10 3.54 6.25 3.36
C ILE A 10 4.25 7.01 4.49
N ALA A 11 4.84 8.18 4.22
CA ALA A 11 5.48 9.00 5.26
C ALA A 11 4.50 9.38 6.39
N HIS A 12 3.28 9.81 6.04
CA HIS A 12 2.24 10.12 7.03
C HIS A 12 1.82 8.88 7.83
N CYS A 13 1.67 7.72 7.19
CA CYS A 13 1.38 6.46 7.88
C CYS A 13 2.49 6.07 8.88
N LEU A 14 3.75 6.39 8.55
CA LEU A 14 4.88 6.19 9.43
C LEU A 14 5.05 7.30 10.48
N GLY A 15 4.17 8.31 10.52
CA GLY A 15 4.26 9.40 11.49
C GLY A 15 5.51 10.28 11.32
N VAL A 16 6.09 10.33 10.11
CA VAL A 16 7.28 11.14 9.80
C VAL A 16 6.94 12.20 8.77
N ALA A 17 7.63 13.35 8.86
CA ALA A 17 7.48 14.40 7.88
C ALA A 17 7.99 13.92 6.50
N PRO A 18 7.20 14.03 5.42
CA PRO A 18 7.62 13.58 4.09
C PRO A 18 8.83 14.36 3.56
N GLY A 19 9.07 15.59 4.04
CA GLY A 19 10.10 16.47 3.50
C GLY A 19 9.75 16.95 2.09
N LYS A 20 10.75 17.40 1.33
CA LYS A 20 10.56 17.79 -0.06
C LYS A 20 10.64 16.54 -0.94
N VAL A 21 9.52 16.13 -1.53
CA VAL A 21 9.45 14.98 -2.43
C VAL A 21 9.14 15.47 -3.84
N GLN A 22 10.02 15.15 -4.80
CA GLN A 22 9.91 15.61 -6.19
C GLN A 22 10.50 14.57 -7.15
N LEU A 23 10.18 14.67 -8.43
CA LEU A 23 10.86 13.90 -9.48
C LEU A 23 12.15 14.63 -9.87
N ASN A 24 13.23 13.89 -10.08
CA ASN A 24 14.47 14.42 -10.66
C ASN A 24 14.36 14.51 -12.20
N GLU A 25 15.44 14.94 -12.86
CA GLU A 25 15.52 15.05 -14.33
C GLU A 25 15.23 13.71 -15.04
N GLU A 26 15.59 12.59 -14.40
CA GLU A 26 15.39 11.22 -14.90
C GLU A 26 14.02 10.63 -14.54
N GLN A 27 13.08 11.43 -14.02
CA GLN A 27 11.75 10.98 -13.57
C GLN A 27 11.79 9.98 -12.39
N VAL A 28 12.86 9.99 -11.61
CA VAL A 28 13.01 9.19 -10.38
C VAL A 28 12.58 10.02 -9.18
N VAL A 29 11.74 9.45 -8.32
CA VAL A 29 11.32 10.10 -7.08
C VAL A 29 12.52 10.31 -6.17
N THR A 30 12.66 11.55 -5.69
CA THR A 30 13.73 11.99 -4.80
C THR A 30 13.12 12.70 -3.60
N ARG A 31 13.61 12.36 -2.40
CA ARG A 31 13.24 12.98 -1.14
C ARG A 31 14.42 13.73 -0.55
N THR A 32 14.22 14.99 -0.19
CA THR A 32 15.15 15.77 0.63
C THR A 32 14.60 15.88 2.05
N SER A 33 15.30 15.24 3.00
CA SER A 33 15.01 15.33 4.43
C SER A 33 15.46 16.68 5.00
N GLY A 34 14.92 17.09 6.15
CA GLY A 34 15.23 18.37 6.80
C GLY A 34 16.71 18.57 7.16
N GLN A 35 17.51 17.51 7.14
CA GLN A 35 18.97 17.54 7.32
C GLN A 35 19.76 17.77 6.01
N ASN A 36 19.13 18.24 4.93
CA ASN A 36 19.72 18.38 3.59
C ASN A 36 20.28 17.09 2.97
N LYS A 37 19.94 15.92 3.53
CA LYS A 37 20.24 14.63 2.92
C LYS A 37 19.19 14.33 1.86
N SER A 38 19.65 14.10 0.63
CA SER A 38 18.82 13.73 -0.51
C SER A 38 18.96 12.23 -0.78
N VAL A 39 17.84 11.53 -0.91
CA VAL A 39 17.78 10.11 -1.28
C VAL A 39 16.84 9.96 -2.49
N ALA A 40 17.25 9.15 -3.46
CA ALA A 40 16.51 8.89 -4.69
C ALA A 40 16.14 7.42 -4.81
N GLY A 41 15.01 7.13 -5.45
CA GLY A 41 14.46 5.79 -5.60
C GLY A 41 13.44 5.45 -4.51
N PHE A 42 12.36 4.77 -4.91
CA PHE A 42 11.23 4.52 -4.03
C PHE A 42 11.62 3.68 -2.80
N SER A 43 12.35 2.58 -3.00
CA SER A 43 12.79 1.68 -1.92
C SER A 43 13.71 2.38 -0.93
N THR A 44 14.72 3.11 -1.42
CA THR A 44 15.66 3.87 -0.59
C THR A 44 14.95 4.98 0.20
N ILE A 45 13.95 5.64 -0.39
CA ILE A 45 13.13 6.62 0.31
C ILE A 45 12.33 5.95 1.44
N LEU A 46 11.67 4.82 1.19
CA LEU A 46 10.91 4.09 2.20
C LEU A 46 11.80 3.61 3.35
N GLU A 47 13.00 3.11 3.05
CA GLU A 47 13.99 2.73 4.07
C GLU A 47 14.42 3.91 4.93
N SER A 48 14.70 5.06 4.29
CA SER A 48 15.03 6.31 4.97
C SER A 48 13.88 6.78 5.87
N LEU A 49 12.64 6.73 5.40
CA LEU A 49 11.46 7.08 6.20
C LEU A 49 11.28 6.12 7.40
N ALA A 50 11.47 4.82 7.19
CA ALA A 50 11.41 3.84 8.28
C ALA A 50 12.57 3.97 9.27
N ASN A 51 13.74 4.46 8.86
CA ASN A 51 14.84 4.77 9.78
C ASN A 51 14.55 6.01 10.66
N GLU A 52 13.77 6.96 10.15
CA GLU A 52 13.36 8.17 10.88
C GLU A 52 12.13 7.93 11.77
N SER A 53 11.37 6.86 11.51
CA SER A 53 10.09 6.58 12.16
C SER A 53 10.25 5.76 13.45
N LYS A 54 9.34 6.01 14.40
CA LYS A 54 9.15 5.20 15.61
C LYS A 54 7.86 4.38 15.58
N SER A 55 7.16 4.33 14.45
CA SER A 55 5.91 3.58 14.33
C SER A 55 6.16 2.08 14.42
N GLU A 56 5.16 1.35 14.90
CA GLU A 56 5.21 -0.12 14.92
C GLU A 56 5.42 -0.67 13.50
N THR A 57 4.79 -0.10 12.48
CA THR A 57 4.98 -0.52 11.08
C THR A 57 6.45 -0.43 10.63
N ALA A 58 7.17 0.64 11.02
CA ALA A 58 8.59 0.79 10.72
C ALA A 58 9.45 -0.23 11.48
N GLN A 59 9.18 -0.42 12.77
CA GLN A 59 9.89 -1.38 13.62
C GLN A 59 9.68 -2.82 13.16
N ASN A 60 8.45 -3.20 12.85
CA ASN A 60 8.08 -4.52 12.32
C ASN A 60 8.78 -4.82 11.00
N SER A 61 9.05 -3.80 10.19
CA SER A 61 9.75 -3.95 8.90
C SER A 61 11.23 -4.31 9.05
N LYS A 62 11.81 -4.14 10.26
CA LYS A 62 13.26 -4.27 10.53
C LYS A 62 13.56 -5.16 11.73
N VAL A 63 12.62 -6.03 12.12
CA VAL A 63 12.77 -6.87 13.31
C VAL A 63 13.91 -7.88 13.19
N SER A 64 14.19 -8.37 11.97
CA SER A 64 15.31 -9.25 11.65
C SER A 64 15.79 -9.00 10.22
N ARG A 65 16.99 -9.47 9.87
CA ARG A 65 17.55 -9.31 8.51
C ARG A 65 16.72 -10.04 7.46
N GLU A 66 16.14 -11.18 7.83
CA GLU A 66 15.27 -11.96 6.94
C GLU A 66 13.98 -11.19 6.64
N VAL A 67 13.37 -10.58 7.66
CA VAL A 67 12.17 -9.75 7.49
C VAL A 67 12.49 -8.52 6.66
N GLU A 68 13.60 -7.83 6.94
CA GLU A 68 14.03 -6.66 6.19
C GLU A 68 14.24 -6.98 4.70
N ALA A 69 14.91 -8.09 4.40
CA ALA A 69 15.11 -8.55 3.02
C ALA A 69 13.79 -8.90 2.31
N GLN A 70 12.84 -9.56 3.00
CA GLN A 70 11.53 -9.87 2.46
C GLN A 70 10.70 -8.60 2.20
N VAL A 71 10.76 -7.63 3.13
CA VAL A 71 10.10 -6.33 2.97
C VAL A 71 10.66 -5.61 1.75
N TYR A 72 11.99 -5.53 1.63
CA TYR A 72 12.65 -4.94 0.47
C TYR A 72 12.23 -5.59 -0.84
N GLN A 73 12.19 -6.93 -0.88
CA GLN A 73 11.72 -7.68 -2.04
C GLN A 73 10.30 -7.30 -2.46
N TRP A 74 9.37 -7.15 -1.50
CA TRP A 74 8.00 -6.73 -1.80
C TRP A 74 7.90 -5.28 -2.26
N ILE A 75 8.74 -4.39 -1.74
CA ILE A 75 8.80 -3.00 -2.20
C ILE A 75 9.26 -2.96 -3.66
N GLU A 76 10.35 -3.65 -4.00
CA GLU A 76 10.84 -3.75 -5.39
C GLU A 76 9.78 -4.40 -6.30
N PHE A 77 9.17 -5.49 -5.85
CA PHE A 77 8.09 -6.15 -6.60
C PHE A 77 6.92 -5.19 -6.86
N SER A 78 6.57 -4.35 -5.89
CA SER A 78 5.50 -3.36 -6.03
C SER A 78 5.78 -2.33 -7.13
N VAL A 79 7.05 -1.92 -7.25
CA VAL A 79 7.51 -0.93 -8.22
C VAL A 79 7.62 -1.54 -9.61
N LEU A 80 8.23 -2.72 -9.72
CA LEU A 80 8.58 -3.34 -10.99
C LEU A 80 7.41 -4.09 -11.66
N TYR A 81 6.50 -4.65 -10.87
CA TYR A 81 5.47 -5.56 -11.40
C TYR A 81 4.05 -5.14 -11.04
N VAL A 82 3.79 -4.81 -9.77
CA VAL A 82 2.42 -4.50 -9.32
C VAL A 82 1.91 -3.21 -9.98
N ALA A 83 2.72 -2.15 -9.95
CA ALA A 83 2.31 -0.85 -10.45
C ALA A 83 2.22 -0.73 -11.98
N PRO A 84 3.13 -1.34 -12.77
CA PRO A 84 2.94 -1.39 -14.22
C PRO A 84 1.85 -2.38 -14.60
N GLY A 85 1.79 -3.53 -13.92
CA GLY A 85 0.83 -4.60 -14.19
C GLY A 85 -0.62 -4.23 -13.89
N SER A 86 -0.87 -3.30 -12.97
CA SER A 86 -2.21 -2.79 -12.69
C SER A 86 -2.84 -1.98 -13.84
N ARG A 87 -2.05 -1.60 -14.85
CA ARG A 87 -2.52 -0.85 -16.01
C ARG A 87 -3.02 -1.73 -17.16
N ASP A 88 -2.55 -2.97 -17.23
CA ASP A 88 -3.03 -3.95 -18.22
C ASP A 88 -4.10 -4.85 -17.58
N ARG A 89 -5.25 -4.99 -18.24
CA ARG A 89 -6.39 -5.73 -17.68
C ARG A 89 -6.09 -7.20 -17.39
N ASN A 90 -5.35 -7.87 -18.28
CA ASN A 90 -5.08 -9.29 -18.14
C ASN A 90 -4.03 -9.53 -17.05
N VAL A 91 -2.97 -8.71 -17.04
CA VAL A 91 -1.94 -8.75 -16.00
C VAL A 91 -2.54 -8.39 -14.64
N ALA A 92 -3.39 -7.37 -14.57
CA ALA A 92 -4.09 -6.98 -13.35
C ALA A 92 -4.95 -8.13 -12.82
N LYS A 93 -5.71 -8.82 -13.67
CA LYS A 93 -6.53 -9.98 -13.27
C LYS A 93 -5.67 -11.11 -12.70
N GLN A 94 -4.54 -11.40 -13.32
CA GLN A 94 -3.59 -12.40 -12.83
C GLN A 94 -2.99 -11.99 -11.48
N LEU A 95 -2.51 -10.74 -11.38
CA LEU A 95 -1.95 -10.16 -10.17
C LEU A 95 -2.93 -10.23 -8.99
N LEU A 96 -4.20 -9.83 -9.18
CA LEU A 96 -5.24 -9.93 -8.16
C LEU A 96 -5.50 -11.39 -7.76
N GLY A 97 -5.49 -12.31 -8.72
CA GLY A 97 -5.64 -13.74 -8.46
C GLY A 97 -4.48 -14.32 -7.63
N ASP A 98 -3.24 -13.94 -7.94
CA ASP A 98 -2.06 -14.42 -7.24
C ASP A 98 -1.97 -13.84 -5.82
N LEU A 99 -2.27 -12.55 -5.66
CA LEU A 99 -2.39 -11.94 -4.32
C LEU A 99 -3.53 -12.57 -3.50
N ASN A 100 -4.67 -12.87 -4.12
CA ASN A 100 -5.78 -13.53 -3.43
C ASN A 100 -5.41 -14.95 -2.95
N LYS A 101 -4.64 -15.71 -3.75
CA LYS A 101 -4.11 -17.01 -3.32
C LYS A 101 -3.10 -16.85 -2.18
N LEU A 102 -2.22 -15.85 -2.27
CA LEU A 102 -1.23 -15.56 -1.22
C LEU A 102 -1.91 -15.24 0.12
N PHE A 103 -2.91 -14.37 0.11
CA PHE A 103 -3.65 -13.96 1.31
C PHE A 103 -4.61 -15.04 1.84
N ALA A 104 -4.75 -16.18 1.16
CA ALA A 104 -5.49 -17.32 1.70
C ALA A 104 -4.82 -17.90 2.95
N SER A 105 -3.48 -17.88 3.01
CA SER A 105 -2.70 -18.39 4.15
C SER A 105 -1.96 -17.29 4.93
N LYS A 106 -2.04 -16.03 4.48
CA LYS A 106 -1.34 -14.90 5.09
C LYS A 106 -2.29 -13.77 5.47
N SER A 107 -2.07 -13.20 6.65
CA SER A 107 -2.74 -11.97 7.11
C SER A 107 -2.05 -10.70 6.63
N TYR A 108 -0.73 -10.75 6.41
CA TYR A 108 0.12 -9.66 5.91
C TYR A 108 1.18 -10.24 4.96
N LEU A 109 1.84 -9.41 4.16
CA LEU A 109 2.83 -9.89 3.18
C LEU A 109 4.05 -10.54 3.84
N VAL A 110 4.50 -9.95 4.94
CA VAL A 110 5.69 -10.37 5.69
C VAL A 110 5.35 -10.54 7.17
N GLY A 111 5.62 -11.72 7.72
CA GLY A 111 5.37 -12.03 9.13
C GLY A 111 3.89 -11.98 9.52
N HIS A 112 3.61 -11.44 10.70
CA HIS A 112 2.28 -11.42 11.33
C HIS A 112 1.78 -10.02 11.66
N PHE A 113 2.51 -8.98 11.24
CA PHE A 113 2.17 -7.59 11.49
C PHE A 113 2.26 -6.79 10.19
N ILE A 114 1.63 -5.62 10.17
CA ILE A 114 1.79 -4.69 9.06
C ILE A 114 3.25 -4.25 8.93
N THR A 115 3.75 -4.23 7.70
CA THR A 115 5.09 -3.76 7.37
C THR A 115 5.04 -2.77 6.20
N LEU A 116 6.18 -2.20 5.83
CA LEU A 116 6.32 -1.41 4.62
C LEU A 116 5.91 -2.18 3.35
N ALA A 117 6.04 -3.52 3.33
CA ALA A 117 5.61 -4.34 2.21
C ALA A 117 4.10 -4.16 1.97
N ASP A 118 3.31 -4.24 3.04
CA ASP A 118 1.86 -4.10 2.99
C ASP A 118 1.46 -2.71 2.49
N LEU A 119 2.08 -1.66 3.02
CA LEU A 119 1.82 -0.29 2.57
C LEU A 119 2.19 -0.10 1.10
N ALA A 120 3.34 -0.61 0.67
CA ALA A 120 3.78 -0.49 -0.71
C ALA A 120 2.76 -1.16 -1.66
N VAL A 121 2.44 -2.43 -1.44
CA VAL A 121 1.49 -3.14 -2.32
C VAL A 121 0.08 -2.53 -2.23
N TYR A 122 -0.37 -2.12 -1.04
CA TYR A 122 -1.69 -1.51 -0.85
C TYR A 122 -1.86 -0.26 -1.70
N TYR A 123 -0.92 0.69 -1.59
CA TYR A 123 -0.97 1.91 -2.40
C TYR A 123 -0.69 1.65 -3.88
N ALA A 124 0.03 0.59 -4.24
CA ALA A 124 0.25 0.21 -5.63
C ALA A 124 -1.03 -0.24 -6.34
N ILE A 125 -1.89 -0.98 -5.63
CA ILE A 125 -3.15 -1.54 -6.20
C ILE A 125 -4.40 -0.76 -5.80
N TYR A 126 -4.29 0.32 -5.02
CA TYR A 126 -5.44 1.08 -4.52
C TYR A 126 -6.43 1.46 -5.63
N ASP A 127 -5.94 2.09 -6.71
CA ASP A 127 -6.78 2.52 -7.83
C ASP A 127 -7.39 1.32 -8.58
N LEU A 128 -6.65 0.22 -8.69
CA LEU A 128 -7.13 -1.02 -9.29
C LEU A 128 -8.30 -1.60 -8.47
N VAL A 129 -8.12 -1.76 -7.16
CA VAL A 129 -9.17 -2.30 -6.27
C VAL A 129 -10.39 -1.36 -6.21
N LYS A 130 -10.16 -0.04 -6.25
CA LYS A 130 -11.22 0.97 -6.35
C LYS A 130 -12.05 0.83 -7.62
N SER A 131 -11.43 0.43 -8.73
CA SER A 131 -12.12 0.25 -10.02
C SER A 131 -12.96 -1.03 -10.10
N LEU A 132 -12.76 -1.99 -9.19
CA LEU A 132 -13.51 -3.26 -9.18
C LEU A 132 -14.95 -3.06 -8.71
N SER A 133 -15.87 -3.71 -9.40
CA SER A 133 -17.25 -3.86 -8.94
C SER A 133 -17.33 -4.71 -7.65
N PRO A 134 -18.43 -4.61 -6.87
CA PRO A 134 -18.62 -5.46 -5.69
C PRO A 134 -18.51 -6.96 -6.01
N VAL A 135 -19.05 -7.40 -7.14
CA VAL A 135 -18.99 -8.81 -7.57
C VAL A 135 -17.55 -9.24 -7.89
N GLU A 136 -16.76 -8.37 -8.52
CA GLU A 136 -15.34 -8.67 -8.77
C GLU A 136 -14.54 -8.73 -7.47
N LYS A 137 -14.85 -7.87 -6.48
CA LYS A 137 -14.23 -7.93 -5.15
C LYS A 137 -14.56 -9.23 -4.41
N GLU A 138 -15.77 -9.78 -4.60
CA GLU A 138 -16.15 -11.11 -4.08
C GLU A 138 -15.32 -12.23 -4.70
N ALA A 139 -14.91 -12.11 -5.97
CA ALA A 139 -14.04 -13.11 -6.59
C ALA A 139 -12.65 -13.17 -5.93
N TYR A 140 -12.26 -12.14 -5.17
CA TYR A 140 -10.96 -12.01 -4.51
C TYR A 140 -11.10 -11.85 -2.99
N LEU A 141 -11.90 -12.70 -2.33
CA LEU A 141 -12.22 -12.57 -0.89
C LEU A 141 -11.02 -12.35 0.05
N ASN A 142 -9.92 -13.08 -0.12
CA ASN A 142 -8.78 -12.97 0.78
C ASN A 142 -8.01 -11.66 0.58
N LEU A 143 -7.91 -11.22 -0.68
CA LEU A 143 -7.34 -9.92 -1.01
C LEU A 143 -8.24 -8.79 -0.50
N SER A 144 -9.55 -8.89 -0.73
CA SER A 144 -10.55 -7.94 -0.26
C SER A 144 -10.52 -7.81 1.26
N ARG A 145 -10.43 -8.93 2.00
CA ARG A 145 -10.25 -8.94 3.45
C ARG A 145 -8.97 -8.22 3.89
N TRP A 146 -7.83 -8.52 3.26
CA TRP A 146 -6.56 -7.83 3.58
C TRP A 146 -6.66 -6.33 3.29
N PHE A 147 -7.22 -5.95 2.14
CA PHE A 147 -7.37 -4.56 1.75
C PHE A 147 -8.31 -3.81 2.70
N ASP A 148 -9.46 -4.40 3.02
CA ASP A 148 -10.44 -3.84 3.94
C ASP A 148 -9.84 -3.64 5.34
N HIS A 149 -9.09 -4.63 5.83
CA HIS A 149 -8.38 -4.54 7.10
C HIS A 149 -7.37 -3.38 7.13
N LEU A 150 -6.63 -3.16 6.04
CA LEU A 150 -5.67 -2.05 5.94
C LEU A 150 -6.35 -0.68 5.88
N GLN A 151 -7.39 -0.51 5.05
CA GLN A 151 -8.07 0.78 4.91
C GLN A 151 -8.81 1.21 6.20
N ASN A 152 -9.20 0.27 7.06
CA ASN A 152 -9.83 0.62 8.34
C ASN A 152 -8.84 1.20 9.38
N ARG A 153 -7.55 1.26 9.07
CA ARG A 153 -6.56 1.92 9.94
C ARG A 153 -6.46 3.42 9.63
N PRO A 154 -6.64 4.32 10.64
CA PRO A 154 -6.61 5.78 10.43
C PRO A 154 -5.35 6.32 9.75
N ASP A 155 -4.20 5.74 10.09
CA ASP A 155 -2.89 6.09 9.55
C ASP A 155 -2.74 5.70 8.06
N VAL A 156 -3.50 4.71 7.59
CA VAL A 156 -3.48 4.24 6.20
C VAL A 156 -4.51 4.97 5.33
N HIS A 157 -5.77 5.11 5.76
CA HIS A 157 -6.76 5.78 4.89
C HIS A 157 -6.62 7.30 4.87
N GLN A 158 -6.12 7.93 5.94
CA GLN A 158 -5.80 9.37 5.99
C GLN A 158 -6.97 10.28 5.55
N GLY A 159 -8.20 9.89 5.91
CA GLY A 159 -9.41 10.63 5.56
C GLY A 159 -9.97 10.33 4.16
N GLU A 160 -9.33 9.47 3.37
CA GLU A 160 -9.90 8.99 2.11
C GLU A 160 -11.18 8.17 2.36
N PRO A 161 -12.17 8.23 1.44
CA PRO A 161 -13.36 7.41 1.54
C PRO A 161 -13.02 5.91 1.54
N LEU A 162 -13.64 5.16 2.46
CA LEU A 162 -13.49 3.71 2.53
C LEU A 162 -14.14 3.06 1.30
N LEU A 163 -13.42 2.13 0.69
CA LEU A 163 -13.97 1.33 -0.40
C LEU A 163 -14.99 0.35 0.17
N ASN A 164 -16.17 0.31 -0.44
CA ASN A 164 -17.20 -0.65 -0.05
C ASN A 164 -16.81 -2.07 -0.55
N PHE A 165 -16.76 -3.02 0.38
CA PHE A 165 -16.60 -4.46 0.15
C PHE A 165 -17.84 -5.27 0.53
N THR A 166 -18.90 -4.62 1.03
CA THR A 166 -20.17 -5.27 1.34
C THR A 166 -20.97 -5.54 0.07
N THR A 167 -21.47 -6.76 -0.06
CA THR A 167 -22.33 -7.17 -1.18
C THR A 167 -23.80 -7.29 -0.81
N ILE A 168 -24.12 -7.00 0.44
CA ILE A 168 -25.48 -6.75 0.90
C ILE A 168 -25.96 -5.44 0.26
N TYR A 169 -26.72 -5.56 -0.83
CA TYR A 169 -27.35 -4.44 -1.56
C TYR A 169 -28.19 -3.51 -0.67
N LEU A 170 -28.64 -4.00 0.49
CA LEU A 170 -29.47 -3.25 1.43
C LEU A 170 -28.70 -2.24 2.30
N HIS A 171 -27.36 -2.23 2.31
CA HIS A 171 -26.62 -1.33 3.20
C HIS A 171 -26.83 0.16 2.86
N GLY A 172 -27.07 0.49 1.59
CA GLY A 172 -27.44 1.86 1.18
C GLY A 172 -28.88 2.26 1.56
N TRP A 173 -29.76 1.28 1.75
CA TRP A 173 -31.18 1.50 2.11
C TRP A 173 -31.40 1.50 3.62
N ALA A 174 -30.56 0.78 4.39
CA ALA A 174 -30.73 0.62 5.83
C ALA A 174 -30.33 1.84 6.66
N THR A 175 -29.46 2.73 6.15
CA THR A 175 -29.00 3.90 6.92
C THR A 175 -29.96 5.08 6.90
N GLY A 176 -31.07 5.02 6.17
CA GLY A 176 -32.05 6.12 6.13
C GLY A 176 -31.46 7.47 5.70
N THR A 177 -30.27 7.50 5.10
CA THR A 177 -29.56 8.71 4.67
C THR A 177 -29.94 9.11 3.25
N HIS A 178 -31.23 9.01 2.93
CA HIS A 178 -31.82 9.71 1.80
C HIS A 178 -32.70 10.82 2.37
N ILE A 179 -32.36 12.06 2.05
CA ILE A 179 -33.26 13.22 2.15
C ILE A 179 -34.48 12.97 1.28
#